data_AF-A0A976Q1R9-F1
#
_entry.id   AF-A0A976Q1R9-F1
#
_cell.length_a   1.000
_cell.length_b   1.000
_cell.length_c   1.000
_cell.angle_alpha   90.00
_cell.angle_beta   90.00
_cell.angle_gamma   90.00
#
_symmetry.space_group_name_H-M   'P 1'
#
loop_
_entity.id
_entity.type
_entity.pdbx_description
1 polymer ?
#
loop_
_entity_poly.entity_id
_entity_poly.type
_entity_poly.pdbx_seq_one_letter_code
_entity_poly.pdbx_strand_id
1 'polypeptide(L)'
;MAHVAAEEPTAAEAAAPRIVGVWKTIDDETGAAKSLVALSVTDSGELRGRVLEVFGQPDDLRCDKCEGARKDQLVRGMTILRGMQKEDEEWTGGEILDPKNGKTYRCTMAVQGDGKTLKVRGYIGFSLLGRTQYWKRHR
;
A
#
# COMPACT_ATOMS: atom_id res chain seq x y z
N MET A 1 22.01 -48.24 -25.34
CA MET A 1 21.44 -47.01 -25.91
C MET A 1 20.62 -46.33 -24.83
N ALA A 2 20.69 -45.00 -24.78
CA ALA A 2 20.56 -44.18 -23.58
C ALA A 2 19.23 -44.29 -22.83
N HIS A 3 19.33 -44.25 -21.50
CA HIS A 3 18.23 -43.91 -20.60
C HIS A 3 17.76 -42.49 -20.89
N VAL A 4 16.46 -42.31 -21.14
CA VAL A 4 15.82 -41.01 -21.09
C VAL A 4 15.28 -40.86 -19.67
N ALA A 5 15.92 -39.98 -18.89
CA ALA A 5 15.38 -39.54 -17.61
C ALA A 5 14.08 -38.77 -17.87
N ALA A 6 13.00 -39.17 -17.18
CA ALA A 6 11.84 -38.32 -17.03
C ALA A 6 12.20 -37.25 -16.00
N GLU A 7 12.32 -36.00 -16.43
CA GLU A 7 12.43 -34.86 -15.53
C GLU A 7 11.05 -34.64 -14.87
N GLU A 8 11.01 -34.81 -13.56
CA GLU A 8 9.81 -34.55 -12.76
C GLU A 8 9.48 -33.04 -12.78
N PRO A 9 8.19 -32.66 -12.82
CA PRO A 9 7.80 -31.26 -12.86
C PRO A 9 8.29 -30.54 -11.61
N THR A 10 9.09 -29.49 -11.80
CA THR A 10 9.56 -28.61 -10.73
C THR A 10 8.39 -27.97 -10.00
N ALA A 11 8.50 -27.98 -8.67
CA ALA A 11 7.54 -27.41 -7.74
C ALA A 11 7.14 -25.99 -8.16
N ALA A 12 5.84 -25.71 -8.07
CA ALA A 12 5.23 -24.42 -8.30
C ALA A 12 6.10 -23.29 -7.71
N GLU A 13 6.57 -22.41 -8.60
CA GLU A 13 7.13 -21.11 -8.25
C GLU A 13 6.11 -20.43 -7.34
N ALA A 14 6.40 -20.35 -6.04
CA ALA A 14 5.54 -19.67 -5.10
C ALA A 14 5.36 -18.25 -5.61
N ALA A 15 4.15 -17.93 -6.11
CA ALA A 15 3.86 -16.62 -6.67
C ALA A 15 4.26 -15.57 -5.62
N ALA A 16 5.25 -14.73 -5.95
CA ALA A 16 5.74 -13.71 -5.05
C ALA A 16 4.55 -12.95 -4.43
N PRO A 17 4.57 -12.67 -3.11
CA PRO A 17 3.43 -12.11 -2.43
C PRO A 17 2.99 -10.81 -3.11
N ARG A 18 1.75 -10.82 -3.65
CA ARG A 18 1.27 -9.76 -4.55
C ARG A 18 0.83 -8.54 -3.76
N ILE A 19 1.51 -7.40 -3.96
CA ILE A 19 1.11 -6.13 -3.32
C ILE A 19 -0.25 -5.62 -3.83
N VAL A 20 -0.61 -5.94 -5.07
CA VAL A 20 -1.89 -5.52 -5.68
C VAL A 20 -3.06 -6.19 -4.96
N GLY A 21 -4.07 -5.39 -4.62
CA GLY A 21 -5.27 -5.85 -3.93
C GLY A 21 -5.80 -4.83 -2.94
N VAL A 22 -6.80 -5.23 -2.16
CA VAL A 22 -7.37 -4.38 -1.12
C VAL A 22 -6.69 -4.67 0.21
N TRP A 23 -6.35 -3.60 0.92
CA TRP A 23 -5.68 -3.66 2.21
C TRP A 23 -6.45 -2.84 3.23
N LYS A 24 -6.63 -3.42 4.41
CA LYS A 24 -7.16 -2.78 5.59
C LYS A 24 -6.02 -2.07 6.32
N THR A 25 -6.14 -0.76 6.47
CA THR A 25 -5.20 0.04 7.25
C THR A 25 -5.54 -0.07 8.74
N ILE A 26 -4.51 -0.06 9.59
CA ILE A 26 -4.64 -0.20 11.03
C ILE A 26 -4.03 1.04 11.67
N ASP A 27 -4.74 1.61 12.63
CA ASP A 27 -4.22 2.66 13.49
C ASP A 27 -3.17 2.07 14.43
N ASP A 28 -1.93 2.51 14.31
CA ASP A 28 -0.81 1.99 15.09
C ASP A 28 -0.82 2.45 16.56
N GLU A 29 -1.64 3.45 16.90
CA GLU A 29 -1.82 3.91 18.30
C GLU A 29 -2.95 3.13 18.99
N THR A 30 -4.06 2.89 18.29
CA THR A 30 -5.28 2.28 18.89
C THR A 30 -5.53 0.83 18.49
N GLY A 31 -4.88 0.33 17.44
CA GLY A 31 -5.13 -1.00 16.87
C GLY A 31 -6.42 -1.11 16.06
N ALA A 32 -7.20 -0.03 15.95
CA ALA A 32 -8.47 -0.03 15.23
C ALA A 32 -8.27 -0.05 13.71
N ALA A 33 -9.21 -0.67 12.98
CA ALA A 33 -9.27 -0.57 11.53
C ALA A 33 -9.65 0.86 11.13
N LYS A 34 -8.91 1.48 10.18
CA LYS A 34 -9.18 2.87 9.76
C LYS A 34 -9.83 2.97 8.39
N SER A 35 -9.32 2.23 7.41
CA SER A 35 -9.78 2.34 6.03
C SER A 35 -9.52 1.08 5.22
N LEU A 36 -10.19 0.98 4.07
CA LEU A 36 -9.82 0.08 2.98
C LEU A 36 -9.12 0.87 1.88
N VAL A 37 -7.97 0.39 1.43
CA VAL A 37 -7.18 0.98 0.35
C VAL A 37 -6.93 -0.07 -0.73
N ALA A 38 -7.34 0.22 -1.95
CA ALA A 38 -7.01 -0.59 -3.12
C ALA A 38 -5.64 -0.17 -3.67
N LEU A 39 -4.72 -1.12 -3.73
CA LEU A 39 -3.42 -0.97 -4.37
C LEU A 39 -3.44 -1.59 -5.77
N SER A 40 -2.97 -0.83 -6.76
CA SER A 40 -2.94 -1.23 -8.17
C SER A 40 -1.68 -0.69 -8.84
N VAL A 41 -1.14 -1.44 -9.80
CA VAL A 41 -0.05 -0.98 -10.66
C VAL A 41 -0.66 -0.34 -11.92
N THR A 42 -0.11 0.80 -12.31
CA THR A 42 -0.49 1.52 -13.53
C THR A 42 0.17 0.93 -14.77
N ASP A 43 -0.28 1.32 -15.96
CA ASP A 43 0.32 0.89 -17.23
C ASP A 43 1.81 1.29 -17.34
N SER A 44 2.23 2.34 -16.63
CA SER A 44 3.62 2.78 -16.55
C SER A 44 4.45 2.07 -15.47
N GLY A 45 3.88 1.07 -14.78
CA GLY A 45 4.58 0.28 -13.76
C GLY A 45 4.57 0.87 -12.35
N GLU A 46 4.00 2.07 -12.13
CA GLU A 46 3.93 2.68 -10.80
C GLU A 46 2.82 2.04 -9.96
N LEU A 47 3.09 1.77 -8.69
CA LEU A 47 2.05 1.42 -7.72
C LEU A 47 1.32 2.67 -7.21
N ARG A 48 0.00 2.58 -7.16
CA ARG A 48 -0.90 3.59 -6.62
C ARG A 48 -1.85 3.00 -5.61
N GLY A 49 -2.33 3.84 -4.70
CA GLY A 49 -3.29 3.46 -3.66
C GLY A 49 -4.47 4.40 -3.59
N ARG A 50 -5.67 3.82 -3.67
CA ARG A 50 -6.95 4.54 -3.65
C ARG A 50 -7.77 4.14 -2.44
N VAL A 51 -8.30 5.12 -1.71
CA VAL A 51 -9.20 4.86 -0.59
C VAL A 51 -10.55 4.37 -1.12
N LEU A 52 -11.01 3.22 -0.65
CA LEU A 52 -12.35 2.68 -0.93
C LEU A 52 -13.35 3.07 0.16
N GLU A 53 -12.91 3.06 1.41
CA GLU A 53 -13.77 3.29 2.57
C GLU A 53 -12.94 3.84 3.73
N VAL A 54 -13.55 4.69 4.56
CA VAL A 54 -13.00 5.13 5.85
C VAL A 54 -14.00 4.71 6.93
N PHE A 55 -13.58 3.84 7.84
CA PHE A 55 -14.47 3.26 8.85
C PHE A 55 -14.86 4.30 9.89
N GLY A 56 -16.13 4.27 10.30
CA GLY A 56 -16.67 5.17 11.34
C GLY A 56 -16.66 6.65 10.94
N GLN A 57 -16.56 6.96 9.65
CA GLN A 57 -16.62 8.30 9.10
C GLN A 57 -17.75 8.39 8.08
N PRO A 58 -18.32 9.58 7.86
CA PRO A 58 -19.35 9.75 6.84
C PRO A 58 -18.78 9.56 5.43
N ASP A 59 -19.63 9.11 4.52
CA ASP A 59 -19.26 8.80 3.14
C ASP A 59 -18.79 10.02 2.35
N ASP A 60 -19.22 11.22 2.75
CA ASP A 60 -18.85 12.50 2.18
C ASP A 60 -17.68 13.19 2.92
N LEU A 61 -16.93 12.45 3.75
CA LEU A 61 -15.73 12.97 4.42
C LEU A 61 -14.80 13.62 3.39
N ARG A 62 -14.44 14.89 3.62
CA ARG A 62 -13.52 15.68 2.80
C ARG A 62 -12.20 15.90 3.51
N CYS A 63 -11.12 16.03 2.74
CA CYS A 63 -9.82 16.41 3.29
C CYS A 63 -9.71 17.93 3.44
N ASP A 64 -10.19 18.45 4.57
CA ASP A 64 -10.15 19.87 4.93
C ASP A 64 -8.72 20.41 5.15
N LYS A 65 -7.83 19.55 5.67
CA LYS A 65 -6.41 19.87 5.94
C LYS A 65 -5.50 19.67 4.73
N CYS A 66 -5.99 19.06 3.66
CA CYS A 66 -5.19 18.92 2.45
C CYS A 66 -4.99 20.28 1.78
N GLU A 67 -3.92 20.38 0.99
CA GLU A 67 -3.61 21.59 0.23
C GLU A 67 -3.78 21.35 -1.29
N GLY A 68 -3.83 22.46 -2.04
CA GLY A 68 -3.92 22.46 -3.50
C GLY A 68 -5.12 21.68 -4.03
N ALA A 69 -4.93 20.90 -5.09
CA ALA A 69 -5.98 20.14 -5.76
C ALA A 69 -6.64 19.06 -4.89
N ARG A 70 -6.08 18.74 -3.71
CA ARG A 70 -6.63 17.75 -2.79
C ARG A 70 -7.46 18.36 -1.67
N LYS A 71 -7.42 19.69 -1.51
CA LYS A 71 -8.23 20.41 -0.52
C LYS A 71 -9.72 20.23 -0.82
N ASP A 72 -10.51 19.94 0.22
CA ASP A 72 -11.95 19.75 0.17
C ASP A 72 -12.45 18.63 -0.77
N GLN A 73 -11.53 17.81 -1.28
CA GLN A 73 -11.86 16.62 -2.06
C GLN A 73 -12.36 15.50 -1.15
N LEU A 74 -13.28 14.69 -1.68
CA LEU A 74 -13.74 13.48 -0.99
C LEU A 74 -12.58 12.54 -0.71
N VAL A 75 -12.49 12.06 0.53
CA VAL A 75 -11.48 11.08 0.94
C VAL A 75 -11.79 9.71 0.32
N ARG A 76 -13.06 9.30 0.28
CA ARG A 76 -13.48 8.12 -0.49
C ARG A 76 -13.19 8.37 -1.98
N GLY A 77 -12.48 7.43 -2.59
CA GLY A 77 -12.05 7.52 -3.98
C GLY A 77 -10.77 8.34 -4.19
N MET A 78 -10.18 8.93 -3.15
CA MET A 78 -8.93 9.69 -3.27
C MET A 78 -7.73 8.74 -3.49
N THR A 79 -6.89 9.07 -4.48
CA THR A 79 -5.58 8.42 -4.64
C THR A 79 -4.59 9.06 -3.67
N ILE A 80 -4.27 8.34 -2.61
CA ILE A 80 -3.38 8.78 -1.51
C ILE A 80 -1.93 8.30 -1.67
N LEU A 81 -1.69 7.20 -2.39
CA LEU A 81 -0.34 6.67 -2.65
C LEU A 81 -0.01 6.79 -4.14
N ARG A 82 1.18 7.32 -4.48
CA ARG A 82 1.60 7.59 -5.87
C ARG A 82 3.11 7.48 -6.05
N GLY A 83 3.56 7.28 -7.29
CA GLY A 83 4.97 7.35 -7.67
C GLY A 83 5.84 6.22 -7.12
N MET A 84 5.22 5.15 -6.61
CA MET A 84 5.92 4.04 -6.02
C MET A 84 6.49 3.15 -7.13
N GLN A 85 7.79 2.89 -7.09
CA GLN A 85 8.50 2.03 -8.02
C GLN A 85 8.90 0.73 -7.34
N LYS A 86 8.89 -0.38 -8.09
CA LYS A 86 9.33 -1.68 -7.58
C LYS A 86 10.85 -1.77 -7.62
N GLU A 87 11.46 -2.05 -6.47
CA GLU A 87 12.88 -2.35 -6.30
C GLU A 87 13.00 -3.64 -5.49
N ASP A 88 13.41 -4.72 -6.15
CA ASP A 88 13.44 -6.08 -5.59
C ASP A 88 12.08 -6.51 -4.98
N GLU A 89 12.03 -6.70 -3.67
CA GLU A 89 10.85 -7.10 -2.89
C GLU A 89 10.10 -5.90 -2.27
N GLU A 90 10.61 -4.68 -2.44
CA GLU A 90 10.07 -3.45 -1.89
C GLU A 90 9.50 -2.53 -2.98
N TRP A 91 8.55 -1.69 -2.60
CA TRP A 91 8.10 -0.55 -3.38
C TRP A 91 8.57 0.73 -2.69
N THR A 92 9.23 1.63 -3.41
CA THR A 92 9.89 2.82 -2.84
C THR A 92 9.79 4.02 -3.78
N GLY A 93 10.43 5.13 -3.42
CA GLY A 93 10.55 6.35 -4.23
C GLY A 93 9.29 7.22 -4.28
N GLY A 94 8.13 6.68 -3.91
CA GLY A 94 6.86 7.38 -3.94
C GLY A 94 6.46 8.02 -2.62
N GLU A 95 5.21 8.48 -2.59
CA GLU A 95 4.66 9.24 -1.49
C GLU A 95 3.25 8.78 -1.11
N ILE A 96 2.93 8.97 0.17
CA ILE A 96 1.61 8.73 0.75
C ILE A 96 1.08 9.98 1.45
N LEU A 97 -0.14 10.38 1.10
CA LEU A 97 -0.90 11.43 1.78
C LEU A 97 -1.70 10.83 2.94
N ASP A 98 -1.63 11.45 4.11
CA ASP A 98 -2.57 11.20 5.21
C ASP A 98 -3.69 12.26 5.21
N PRO A 99 -4.93 11.91 4.80
CA PRO A 99 -6.04 12.86 4.78
C PRO A 99 -6.42 13.41 6.17
N LYS A 100 -6.06 12.71 7.27
CA LYS A 100 -6.39 13.15 8.64
C LYS A 100 -5.62 14.41 9.05
N ASN A 101 -4.42 14.59 8.50
CA ASN A 101 -3.54 15.71 8.84
C ASN A 101 -3.09 16.54 7.62
N GLY A 102 -3.46 16.13 6.40
CA GLY A 102 -3.15 16.81 5.16
C GLY A 102 -1.70 16.66 4.68
N LYS A 103 -0.86 15.93 5.42
CA LYS A 103 0.58 15.83 5.14
C LYS A 103 0.88 14.69 4.19
N THR A 104 1.86 14.93 3.32
CA THR A 104 2.42 13.93 2.42
C THR A 104 3.78 13.48 2.94
N TYR A 105 4.03 12.19 2.90
CA TYR A 105 5.24 11.54 3.40
C TYR A 105 5.86 10.71 2.29
N ARG A 106 7.18 10.61 2.25
CA ARG A 106 7.85 9.59 1.45
C ARG A 106 7.48 8.22 1.99
N CYS A 107 7.32 7.23 1.12
CA CYS A 107 6.77 5.94 1.48
C CYS A 107 7.62 4.79 0.95
N THR A 108 7.80 3.76 1.77
CA THR A 108 8.19 2.43 1.30
C THR A 108 7.17 1.37 1.73
N MET A 109 7.03 0.31 0.93
CA MET A 109 6.05 -0.74 1.16
C MET A 109 6.61 -2.12 0.79
N ALA A 110 6.47 -3.09 1.68
CA ALA A 110 6.91 -4.46 1.43
C ALA A 110 5.88 -5.47 1.98
N VAL A 111 5.45 -6.41 1.13
CA VAL A 111 4.60 -7.51 1.60
C VAL A 111 5.47 -8.45 2.42
N GLN A 112 5.00 -8.80 3.61
CA GLN A 112 5.74 -9.69 4.51
C GLN A 112 5.58 -11.15 4.06
N GLY A 113 6.43 -12.04 4.59
CA GLY A 113 6.45 -13.46 4.20
C GLY A 113 5.13 -14.22 4.43
N ASP A 114 4.21 -13.69 5.24
CA ASP A 114 2.86 -14.26 5.43
C ASP A 114 1.92 -14.01 4.24
N GLY A 115 2.32 -13.16 3.28
CA GLY A 115 1.51 -12.73 2.12
C GLY A 115 0.26 -11.93 2.48
N LYS A 116 0.03 -11.64 3.76
CA LYS A 116 -1.21 -11.07 4.32
C LYS A 116 -0.97 -9.81 5.12
N THR A 117 0.28 -9.48 5.40
CA THR A 117 0.70 -8.26 6.08
C THR A 117 1.52 -7.41 5.11
N LEU A 118 1.15 -6.14 4.99
CA LEU A 118 1.89 -5.15 4.23
C LEU A 118 2.53 -4.17 5.21
N LYS A 119 3.86 -4.14 5.24
CA LYS A 119 4.61 -3.13 5.99
C LYS A 119 4.61 -1.85 5.17
N VAL A 120 4.19 -0.75 5.78
CA VAL A 120 4.12 0.58 5.15
C VAL A 120 4.90 1.55 6.02
N ARG A 121 5.99 2.12 5.51
CA ARG A 121 6.79 3.10 6.25
C ARG A 121 6.66 4.47 5.61
N GLY A 122 6.17 5.44 6.38
CA GLY A 122 6.12 6.86 5.99
C GLY A 122 7.20 7.65 6.73
N TYR A 123 7.92 8.54 6.05
CA TYR A 123 9.00 9.34 6.65
C TYR A 123 9.14 10.73 6.02
N ILE A 124 9.80 11.64 6.74
CA ILE A 124 10.10 13.01 6.29
C ILE A 124 11.62 13.11 6.07
N GLY A 125 12.04 13.44 4.85
CA GLY A 125 13.46 13.57 4.50
C GLY A 125 14.18 12.21 4.45
N PHE A 126 14.91 11.88 5.52
CA PHE A 126 15.62 10.61 5.68
C PHE A 126 14.73 9.55 6.34
N SER A 127 14.88 8.28 5.94
CA SER A 127 14.04 7.16 6.40
C SER A 127 14.10 6.88 7.90
N LEU A 128 15.10 7.42 8.62
CA LEU A 128 15.27 7.28 10.07
C LEU A 128 14.19 8.00 10.88
N LEU A 129 13.62 9.10 10.35
CA LEU A 129 12.58 9.89 11.02
C LEU A 129 11.21 9.61 10.38
N GLY A 130 10.55 8.56 10.84
CA GLY A 130 9.27 8.11 10.28
C GLY A 130 8.50 7.14 11.17
N ARG A 131 7.32 6.73 10.70
CA ARG A 131 6.44 5.75 11.33
C ARG A 131 6.24 4.56 10.41
N THR A 132 6.03 3.39 11.01
CA THR A 132 5.71 2.15 10.29
C THR A 132 4.34 1.67 10.72
N GLN A 133 3.47 1.41 9.74
CA GLN A 133 2.19 0.77 9.93
C GLN A 133 2.19 -0.60 9.28
N TYR A 134 1.34 -1.49 9.79
CA TYR A 134 1.12 -2.81 9.23
C TYR A 134 -0.33 -2.90 8.76
N TRP A 135 -0.51 -2.94 7.46
CA TRP A 135 -1.82 -3.14 6.85
C TRP A 135 -2.09 -4.63 6.69
N LYS A 136 -3.37 -5.00 6.72
CA LYS A 136 -3.82 -6.39 6.64
C LYS A 136 -4.57 -6.62 5.34
N ARG A 137 -4.27 -7.71 4.65
CA ARG A 137 -4.94 -8.07 3.40
C ARG A 137 -6.45 -8.14 3.61
N HIS A 138 -7.21 -7.49 2.75
CA HIS A 138 -8.66 -7.49 2.78
C HIS A 138 -9.20 -8.43 1.70
N ARG A 139 -9.37 -9.70 2.12
CA ARG A 139 -9.89 -10.83 1.33
C ARG A 139 -9.04 -11.23 0.12
#